data_AF-A0A5E4JMK7-F1
#
_entry.id   AF-A0A5E4JMK7-F1
#
_cell.length_a   1.000
_cell.length_b   1.000
_cell.length_c   1.000
_cell.angle_alpha   90.00
_cell.angle_beta   90.00
_cell.angle_gamma   90.00
#
_symmetry.space_group_name_H-M   'P 1'
#
loop_
_entity.id
_entity.type
_entity.pdbx_description
1 polymer ?
#
loop_
_entity_poly.entity_id
_entity_poly.type
_entity_poly.pdbx_seq_one_letter_code
_entity_poly.pdbx_strand_id
1 'polypeptide(L)'
;MFWQKKLSGFMKKEHGKMQSMLDKLDYTNKDFEIFSKLKKILENHIYAEEKAIHLLHKRGKMFPALSKVIEEHNDIEISLYELVGPNIKTKEIKLKKIQALAELLRNHLENEDKNFYPYLDSNLNSEEREEIFEILEKNLD
;
A
#
# COMPACT_ATOMS: atom_id res chain seq x y z
N MET A 1 -18.70 19.02 -9.10
CA MET A 1 -17.65 19.82 -9.79
C MET A 1 -16.30 19.29 -9.31
N PHE A 2 -15.85 18.16 -9.84
CA PHE A 2 -14.62 17.47 -9.42
C PHE A 2 -13.43 17.99 -10.22
N TRP A 3 -12.93 19.16 -9.88
CA TRP A 3 -11.67 19.64 -10.47
C TRP A 3 -10.50 18.88 -9.83
N GLN A 4 -9.81 18.07 -10.65
CA GLN A 4 -8.41 17.64 -10.49
C GLN A 4 -7.98 17.14 -9.10
N LYS A 5 -8.64 16.13 -8.51
CA LYS A 5 -7.97 15.36 -7.46
C LYS A 5 -6.83 14.57 -8.10
N LYS A 6 -5.59 14.88 -7.70
CA LYS A 6 -4.43 14.03 -8.04
C LYS A 6 -4.52 12.72 -7.27
N LEU A 7 -4.23 11.60 -7.93
CA LEU A 7 -4.19 10.30 -7.29
C LEU A 7 -3.13 10.30 -6.19
N SER A 8 -1.95 10.89 -6.47
CA SER A 8 -0.87 11.08 -5.48
C SER A 8 -1.34 11.75 -4.19
N GLY A 9 -2.21 12.76 -4.28
CA GLY A 9 -2.71 13.48 -3.11
C GLY A 9 -3.65 12.66 -2.25
N PHE A 10 -4.35 11.68 -2.82
CA PHE A 10 -5.18 10.74 -2.08
C PHE A 10 -4.32 9.62 -1.49
N MET A 11 -3.49 8.97 -2.29
CA MET A 11 -2.64 7.86 -1.86
C MET A 11 -1.71 8.27 -0.72
N LYS A 12 -1.15 9.48 -0.78
CA LYS A 12 -0.33 10.03 0.31
C LYS A 12 -1.08 10.17 1.64
N LYS A 13 -2.39 10.39 1.61
CA LYS A 13 -3.20 10.37 2.84
C LYS A 13 -3.35 8.95 3.39
N GLU A 14 -3.45 7.95 2.52
CA GLU A 14 -3.45 6.54 2.93
C GLU A 14 -2.10 6.13 3.50
N HIS A 15 -1.00 6.57 2.90
CA HIS A 15 0.36 6.39 3.44
C HIS A 15 0.45 6.94 4.86
N GLY A 16 -0.09 8.14 5.10
CA GLY A 16 -0.13 8.74 6.43
C GLY A 16 -0.93 7.90 7.45
N LYS A 17 -2.03 7.28 7.03
CA LYS A 17 -2.82 6.36 7.89
C LYS A 17 -2.01 5.09 8.21
N MET A 18 -1.39 4.48 7.19
CA MET A 18 -0.58 3.27 7.37
C MET A 18 0.61 3.56 8.29
N GLN A 19 1.34 4.66 8.07
CA GLN A 19 2.45 5.07 8.93
C GLN A 19 1.97 5.29 10.37
N SER A 20 0.85 5.98 10.58
CA SER A 20 0.28 6.16 11.92
C SER A 20 -0.10 4.83 12.58
N MET A 21 -0.54 3.82 11.82
CA MET A 21 -0.80 2.49 12.37
C MET A 21 0.50 1.76 12.74
N LEU A 22 1.54 1.86 11.91
CA LEU A 22 2.87 1.33 12.22
C LEU A 22 3.46 1.96 13.49
N ASP A 23 3.32 3.28 13.64
CA ASP A 23 3.83 4.01 14.81
C ASP A 23 3.07 3.64 16.10
N LYS A 24 1.86 3.09 15.99
CA LYS A 24 1.04 2.62 17.12
C LYS A 24 1.36 1.17 17.52
N LEU A 25 2.15 0.44 16.75
CA LEU A 25 2.57 -0.91 17.11
C LEU A 25 3.50 -0.81 18.33
N ASP A 26 3.00 -1.24 19.48
CA ASP A 26 3.73 -1.19 20.76
C ASP A 26 4.29 -2.56 21.18
N TYR A 27 4.20 -3.54 20.27
CA TYR A 27 4.75 -4.88 20.43
C TYR A 27 4.06 -5.66 21.56
N THR A 28 2.78 -5.40 21.77
CA THR A 28 1.91 -6.07 22.75
C THR A 28 0.82 -6.93 22.09
N ASN A 29 -0.04 -7.54 22.90
CA ASN A 29 -1.16 -8.35 22.40
C ASN A 29 -2.25 -7.53 21.68
N LYS A 30 -2.24 -6.19 21.80
CA LYS A 30 -3.16 -5.30 21.08
C LYS A 30 -2.78 -5.11 19.61
N ASP A 31 -1.57 -5.50 19.23
CA ASP A 31 -1.10 -5.37 17.84
C ASP A 31 -1.94 -6.19 16.85
N PHE A 32 -2.59 -7.27 17.26
CA PHE A 32 -3.33 -8.13 16.32
C PHE A 32 -4.48 -7.38 15.61
N GLU A 33 -5.20 -6.52 16.33
CA GLU A 33 -6.26 -5.70 15.74
C GLU A 33 -5.68 -4.64 14.80
N ILE A 34 -4.55 -4.04 15.18
CA ILE A 34 -3.83 -3.07 14.34
C ILE A 34 -3.32 -3.75 13.07
N PHE A 35 -2.76 -4.96 13.15
CA PHE A 35 -2.32 -5.75 12.00
C PHE A 35 -3.46 -6.12 11.08
N SER A 36 -4.60 -6.57 11.64
CA SER A 36 -5.76 -6.91 10.81
C SER A 36 -6.29 -5.69 10.06
N LYS A 37 -6.31 -4.51 10.70
CA LYS A 37 -6.69 -3.25 10.06
C LYS A 37 -5.68 -2.82 9.00
N LEU A 38 -4.39 -2.86 9.32
CA LEU A 38 -3.30 -2.53 8.40
C LEU A 38 -3.32 -3.45 7.16
N LYS A 39 -3.54 -4.76 7.36
CA LYS A 39 -3.68 -5.74 6.27
C LYS A 39 -4.81 -5.37 5.32
N LYS A 40 -6.01 -5.09 5.85
CA LYS A 40 -7.17 -4.68 5.01
C LYS A 40 -6.86 -3.41 4.20
N ILE A 41 -6.21 -2.42 4.82
CA ILE A 41 -5.84 -1.18 4.14
C ILE A 41 -4.81 -1.46 3.03
N LEU A 42 -3.78 -2.26 3.31
CA LEU A 42 -2.75 -2.61 2.34
C LEU A 42 -3.29 -3.40 1.14
N GLU A 43 -4.18 -4.37 1.38
CA GLU A 43 -4.81 -5.15 0.31
C GLU A 43 -5.58 -4.24 -0.67
N ASN A 44 -6.35 -3.29 -0.12
CA ASN A 44 -7.12 -2.35 -0.93
C ASN A 44 -6.23 -1.36 -1.68
N HIS A 45 -5.17 -0.88 -1.02
CA HIS A 45 -4.16 0.00 -1.60
C HIS A 45 -3.47 -0.64 -2.79
N ILE A 46 -2.89 -1.83 -2.58
CA ILE A 46 -2.22 -2.63 -3.61
C ILE A 46 -3.18 -2.93 -4.77
N TYR A 47 -4.42 -3.29 -4.47
CA TYR A 47 -5.41 -3.57 -5.51
C TYR A 47 -5.69 -2.34 -6.39
N ALA A 48 -5.80 -1.16 -5.80
CA ALA A 48 -6.01 0.09 -6.55
C ALA A 48 -4.80 0.41 -7.44
N GLU A 49 -3.59 0.15 -6.97
CA GLU A 49 -2.35 0.37 -7.71
C GLU A 49 -2.18 -0.57 -8.89
N GLU A 50 -2.42 -1.86 -8.67
CA GLU A 50 -2.39 -2.87 -9.74
C GLU A 50 -3.47 -2.61 -10.80
N LYS A 51 -4.65 -2.15 -10.38
CA LYS A 51 -5.69 -1.71 -11.31
C LYS A 51 -5.20 -0.50 -12.14
N ALA A 52 -4.54 0.48 -11.52
CA ALA A 52 -3.99 1.63 -12.24
C ALA A 52 -2.92 1.22 -13.26
N ILE A 53 -2.03 0.31 -12.87
CA ILE A 53 -1.04 -0.31 -13.76
C ILE A 53 -1.72 -1.01 -14.95
N HIS A 54 -2.77 -1.80 -14.68
CA HIS A 54 -3.50 -2.52 -15.71
C HIS A 54 -4.16 -1.59 -16.73
N LEU A 55 -4.76 -0.49 -16.27
CA LEU A 55 -5.34 0.54 -17.15
C LEU A 55 -4.29 1.17 -18.06
N LEU A 56 -3.10 1.48 -17.53
CA LEU A 56 -1.98 1.96 -18.34
C LEU A 56 -1.53 0.93 -19.37
N HIS A 57 -1.41 -0.33 -18.95
CA HIS A 57 -0.99 -1.43 -19.81
C HIS A 57 -1.95 -1.66 -20.98
N LYS A 58 -3.27 -1.58 -20.75
CA LYS A 58 -4.29 -1.64 -21.81
C LYS A 58 -4.11 -0.58 -22.89
N ARG A 59 -3.48 0.55 -22.57
CA ARG A 59 -3.16 1.65 -23.49
C ARG A 59 -1.76 1.56 -24.09
N GLY A 60 -1.06 0.43 -23.88
CA GLY A 60 0.31 0.23 -24.34
C GLY A 60 1.35 1.05 -23.57
N LYS A 61 1.00 1.59 -22.40
CA LYS A 61 1.95 2.26 -21.51
C LYS A 61 2.44 1.29 -20.45
N MET A 62 3.74 1.34 -20.15
CA MET A 62 4.36 0.53 -19.12
C MET A 62 5.07 1.42 -18.12
N PHE A 63 4.81 1.20 -16.83
CA PHE A 63 5.57 1.86 -15.78
C PHE A 63 6.98 1.24 -15.72
N PRO A 64 8.07 2.03 -15.86
CA PRO A 64 9.43 1.49 -15.97
C PRO A 64 9.90 0.67 -14.76
N ALA A 65 9.35 0.93 -13.57
CA ALA A 65 9.70 0.23 -12.33
C ALA A 65 8.58 -0.74 -11.86
N LEU A 66 7.72 -1.20 -12.79
CA LEU A 66 6.61 -2.09 -12.46
C LEU A 66 7.05 -3.36 -11.73
N SER A 67 8.12 -4.01 -12.19
CA SER A 67 8.64 -5.21 -11.54
C SER A 67 9.05 -4.96 -10.10
N LYS A 68 9.56 -3.75 -9.80
CA LYS A 68 9.99 -3.39 -8.46
C LYS A 68 8.80 -3.19 -7.52
N VAL A 69 7.76 -2.49 -8.00
CA VAL A 69 6.51 -2.30 -7.24
C VAL A 69 5.85 -3.65 -6.94
N ILE A 70 5.76 -4.54 -7.93
CA ILE A 70 5.20 -5.89 -7.72
C ILE A 70 6.06 -6.71 -6.74
N GLU A 71 7.39 -6.63 -6.81
CA GLU A 71 8.28 -7.28 -5.83
C GLU A 71 8.00 -6.77 -4.41
N GLU A 72 7.91 -5.46 -4.23
CA GLU A 72 7.60 -4.82 -2.95
C GLU A 72 6.24 -5.28 -2.39
N HIS A 73 5.20 -5.37 -3.23
CA HIS A 73 3.88 -5.88 -2.83
C HIS A 73 3.97 -7.31 -2.28
N ASN A 74 4.68 -8.19 -3.00
CA ASN A 74 4.86 -9.58 -2.58
C ASN A 74 5.62 -9.68 -1.26
N ASP A 75 6.69 -8.90 -1.09
CA ASP A 75 7.48 -8.88 0.15
C ASP A 75 6.65 -8.41 1.36
N ILE A 76 5.78 -7.42 1.14
CA ILE A 76 4.83 -6.93 2.16
C ILE A 76 3.80 -8.02 2.50
N GLU A 77 3.20 -8.67 1.50
CA GLU A 77 2.21 -9.74 1.71
C GLU A 77 2.80 -10.92 2.47
N ILE A 78 3.99 -11.38 2.08
CA ILE A 78 4.73 -12.44 2.77
C ILE A 78 4.99 -12.03 4.22
N SER A 79 5.49 -10.81 4.45
CA SER A 79 5.77 -10.31 5.80
C SER A 79 4.52 -10.24 6.68
N LEU A 80 3.38 -9.82 6.12
CA LEU A 80 2.09 -9.82 6.81
C LEU A 80 1.63 -11.24 7.16
N TYR A 81 1.76 -12.18 6.23
CA TYR A 81 1.42 -13.59 6.46
C TYR A 81 2.27 -14.21 7.57
N GLU A 82 3.58 -13.97 7.55
CA GLU A 82 4.49 -14.45 8.57
C GLU A 82 4.19 -13.89 9.96
N LEU A 83 3.62 -12.67 10.04
CA LEU A 83 3.25 -12.02 11.30
C LEU A 83 1.99 -12.60 11.96
N VAL A 84 1.07 -13.14 11.17
CA VAL A 84 -0.16 -13.77 11.66
C VAL A 84 -0.07 -15.30 11.74
N GLY A 85 0.99 -15.88 11.18
CA GLY A 85 1.19 -17.32 11.14
C GLY A 85 1.39 -17.95 12.52
N PRO A 86 1.05 -19.25 12.69
CA PRO A 86 1.15 -19.97 13.98
C PRO A 86 2.60 -20.20 14.46
N ASN A 87 3.60 -19.79 13.67
CA ASN A 87 5.01 -20.14 13.87
C ASN A 87 5.83 -19.09 14.65
N ILE A 88 5.22 -18.02 15.17
CA ILE A 88 5.94 -17.03 15.98
C ILE A 88 6.10 -17.54 17.41
N LYS A 89 7.29 -18.06 17.71
CA LYS A 89 7.59 -18.73 18.98
C LYS A 89 7.93 -17.78 20.14
N THR A 90 8.37 -16.55 19.86
CA THR A 90 8.83 -15.62 20.90
C THR A 90 8.47 -14.17 20.58
N LYS A 91 8.34 -13.34 21.63
CA LYS A 91 8.12 -11.90 21.53
C LYS A 91 9.24 -11.20 20.74
N GLU A 92 10.48 -11.62 20.92
CA GLU A 92 11.64 -11.03 20.22
C GLU A 92 11.59 -11.29 18.71
N ILE A 93 11.24 -12.50 18.28
CA ILE A 93 11.07 -12.82 16.86
C ILE A 93 9.91 -12.01 16.28
N LYS A 94 8.80 -11.89 17.02
CA LYS A 94 7.67 -11.05 16.61
C LYS A 94 8.12 -9.61 16.38
N LEU A 95 8.81 -9.01 17.36
CA LEU A 95 9.34 -7.65 17.30
C LEU A 95 10.21 -7.42 16.05
N LYS A 96 11.15 -8.33 15.78
CA LYS A 96 12.01 -8.25 14.58
C LYS A 96 11.23 -8.30 13.28
N LYS A 97 10.24 -9.19 13.16
CA LYS A 97 9.38 -9.27 11.97
C LYS A 97 8.53 -8.01 11.77
N ILE A 98 8.03 -7.43 12.86
CA ILE A 98 7.27 -6.18 12.80
C ILE A 98 8.16 -5.02 12.33
N GLN A 99 9.39 -4.95 12.85
CA GLN A 99 10.37 -3.94 12.41
C GLN A 99 10.71 -4.09 10.92
N ALA A 100 10.91 -5.33 10.46
CA ALA A 100 11.16 -5.60 9.05
C ALA A 100 9.97 -5.17 8.16
N LEU A 101 8.74 -5.51 8.54
CA LEU A 101 7.54 -5.04 7.81
C LEU A 101 7.45 -3.50 7.80
N ALA A 102 7.73 -2.84 8.91
CA ALA A 102 7.67 -1.38 9.00
C ALA A 102 8.72 -0.71 8.08
N GLU A 103 9.89 -1.31 7.94
CA GLU A 103 10.93 -0.86 7.01
C GLU A 103 10.55 -1.10 5.56
N LEU A 104 10.04 -2.29 5.22
CA LEU A 104 9.54 -2.61 3.87
C LEU A 104 8.45 -1.62 3.45
N LEU A 105 7.47 -1.39 4.31
CA LEU A 105 6.40 -0.44 4.06
C LEU A 105 6.94 0.97 3.86
N ARG A 106 7.83 1.47 4.74
CA ARG A 106 8.38 2.81 4.58
C ARG A 106 9.08 2.98 3.23
N ASN A 107 9.92 2.02 2.85
CA ASN A 107 10.67 2.06 1.59
C ASN A 107 9.72 2.03 0.38
N HIS A 108 8.70 1.19 0.43
CA HIS A 108 7.67 1.08 -0.60
C HIS A 108 6.90 2.41 -0.76
N LEU A 109 6.34 2.95 0.33
CA LEU A 109 5.58 4.20 0.31
C LEU A 109 6.43 5.38 -0.20
N GLU A 110 7.72 5.44 0.17
CA GLU A 110 8.66 6.45 -0.32
C GLU A 110 8.96 6.32 -1.82
N ASN A 111 9.14 5.09 -2.31
CA ASN A 111 9.33 4.80 -3.73
C ASN A 111 8.09 5.24 -4.54
N GLU A 112 6.90 4.95 -4.03
CA GLU A 112 5.65 5.28 -4.71
C GLU A 112 5.39 6.78 -4.78
N ASP A 113 5.54 7.48 -3.66
CA ASP A 113 5.39 8.94 -3.58
C ASP A 113 6.36 9.65 -4.52
N LYS A 114 7.58 9.13 -4.66
CA LYS A 114 8.64 9.74 -5.47
C LYS A 114 8.53 9.41 -6.96
N ASN A 115 8.19 8.17 -7.29
CA ASN A 115 8.35 7.64 -8.64
C ASN A 115 7.01 7.19 -9.25
N PHE A 116 6.21 6.43 -8.51
CA PHE A 116 5.03 5.77 -9.05
C PHE A 116 3.86 6.72 -9.25
N TYR A 117 3.41 7.43 -8.21
CA TYR A 117 2.25 8.31 -8.33
C TYR A 117 2.44 9.52 -9.23
N PRO A 118 3.62 10.18 -9.27
CA PRO A 118 3.88 11.20 -10.27
C PRO A 118 3.73 10.68 -11.70
N TYR A 119 4.13 9.42 -11.93
CA TYR A 119 3.94 8.76 -13.22
C TYR A 119 2.46 8.49 -13.50
N LEU A 120 1.70 7.95 -12.54
CA LEU A 120 0.26 7.71 -12.69
C LEU A 120 -0.50 9.00 -12.97
N ASP A 121 -0.27 10.06 -12.20
CA ASP A 121 -0.92 11.37 -12.38
C ASP A 121 -0.69 11.96 -13.77
N SER A 122 0.49 11.70 -14.36
CA SER A 122 0.87 12.20 -15.68
C SER A 122 0.32 11.36 -16.83
N ASN A 123 -0.04 10.09 -16.56
CA ASN A 123 -0.38 9.13 -17.62
C ASN A 123 -1.85 8.68 -17.61
N LEU A 124 -2.51 8.71 -16.47
CA LEU A 124 -3.93 8.40 -16.33
C LEU A 124 -4.81 9.58 -16.77
N ASN A 125 -5.83 9.28 -17.57
CA ASN A 125 -6.86 10.24 -17.91
C ASN A 125 -7.82 10.46 -16.71
N SER A 126 -8.87 11.26 -16.90
CA SER A 126 -9.84 11.56 -15.84
C SER A 126 -10.73 10.36 -15.49
N GLU A 127 -11.18 9.60 -16.49
CA GLU A 127 -12.07 8.45 -16.30
C GLU A 127 -11.34 7.32 -15.55
N GLU A 128 -10.10 7.03 -15.95
CA GLU A 128 -9.26 6.05 -15.28
C GLU A 128 -8.98 6.43 -13.83
N ARG A 129 -8.73 7.72 -13.55
CA ARG A 129 -8.54 8.19 -12.17
C ARG A 129 -9.80 8.04 -11.34
N GLU A 130 -10.97 8.32 -11.91
CA GLU A 130 -12.25 8.14 -11.23
C GLU A 130 -12.47 6.65 -10.87
N GLU A 131 -12.15 5.72 -11.78
CA GLU A 131 -12.20 4.28 -11.49
C GLU A 131 -11.34 3.89 -10.28
N ILE A 132 -10.14 4.46 -10.16
CA ILE A 132 -9.25 4.20 -9.01
C ILE A 132 -9.83 4.83 -7.74
N PHE A 133 -10.32 6.07 -7.80
CA PHE A 133 -10.93 6.70 -6.64
C PHE A 133 -12.15 5.94 -6.12
N GLU A 134 -12.99 5.39 -6.99
CA GLU A 134 -14.12 4.55 -6.57
C GLU A 134 -13.69 3.32 -5.77
N ILE A 135 -12.58 2.68 -6.15
CA ILE A 135 -12.03 1.53 -5.42
C ILE A 135 -11.59 1.96 -4.02
N LEU A 136 -10.90 3.09 -3.94
CA LEU A 136 -10.36 3.59 -2.70
C LEU A 136 -11.45 4.14 -1.75
N GLU A 137 -12.46 4.83 -2.29
CA GLU A 137 -13.56 5.41 -1.52
C GLU A 137 -14.55 4.35 -1.00
N LYS A 138 -14.81 3.26 -1.76
CA LYS A 138 -15.70 2.15 -1.34
C LYS A 138 -15.16 1.36 -0.13
N ASN A 139 -13.91 1.58 0.25
CA ASN A 139 -13.20 0.81 1.27
C ASN A 139 -12.87 1.61 2.53
N LEU A 140 -13.41 2.84 2.67
CA LEU A 140 -13.23 3.71 3.83
C LEU A 140 -14.18 3.40 5.01
N ASP A 141 -15.10 2.46 4.86
CA ASP A 141 -16.04 1.98 5.89
C ASP A 141 -15.57 0.68 6.60
#